data_AF-A0A5N7ZFK6-F1
#
_entry.id   AF-A0A5N7ZFK6-F1
#
_cell.length_a   1.000
_cell.length_b   1.000
_cell.length_c   1.000
_cell.angle_alpha   90.00
_cell.angle_beta   90.00
_cell.angle_gamma   90.00
#
_symmetry.space_group_name_H-M   'P 1'
#
loop_
_entity.id
_entity.type
_entity.pdbx_description
1 polymer ?
#
loop_
_entity_poly.entity_id
_entity_poly.type
_entity_poly.pdbx_seq_one_letter_code
_entity_poly.pdbx_strand_id
1 'polypeptide(L)'
;KAAAAGGGGGAGAQEGGVSNNLVLGVLAVVLAMLVAMLLFVKNVLNKIAKANGIEAPVKEKSLPIWIAFARNQFLVLVSVIVMLLVGAYFIYGYLMQIGVDQGYEPIQPIHFSHKIHAGDNGIDCKYCHSSARVSKTSGIPSLNVCMNCHKNINEFQGDADSTYVEHTKEFYSAEIQKLYDAVGWDKTAQKYTGKVKPVKWVRVHNLPDFVYFNHSQHVSVAGLECQKCHGPVETMEIMRQHSPLTMGWCVNCHRETNVNVEGNEYYKKIHEELSKKYGVDKLTAAQMGGLECGKCHY
;
A
#
# COMPACT_ATOMS: atom_id res chain seq x y z
N LYS A 1 38.48 48.17 4.40
CA LYS A 1 38.45 47.89 5.86
C LYS A 1 37.98 46.44 6.01
N ALA A 2 38.89 45.47 6.12
CA ALA A 2 39.33 44.84 7.39
C ALA A 2 38.16 44.13 8.12
N ALA A 3 38.07 42.79 8.02
CA ALA A 3 38.38 41.78 9.06
C ALA A 3 37.18 41.54 10.02
N ALA A 4 36.46 40.40 10.02
CA ALA A 4 36.78 38.98 10.27
C ALA A 4 36.49 38.53 11.73
N ALA A 5 36.08 37.25 11.83
CA ALA A 5 35.78 36.38 12.99
C ALA A 5 34.40 36.56 13.64
N GLY A 6 33.56 35.54 13.89
CA GLY A 6 33.61 34.06 13.90
C GLY A 6 32.43 33.61 14.80
N GLY A 7 31.84 32.42 14.83
CA GLY A 7 32.01 31.11 14.20
C GLY A 7 30.98 30.15 14.83
N GLY A 8 30.83 28.94 14.25
CA GLY A 8 30.07 27.80 14.81
C GLY A 8 28.80 27.46 14.03
N GLY A 9 28.72 26.50 13.11
CA GLY A 9 29.55 25.30 12.91
C GLY A 9 28.74 24.05 13.22
N GLY A 10 28.26 23.36 12.20
CA GLY A 10 27.49 22.12 12.34
C GLY A 10 26.81 21.63 11.07
N ALA A 11 27.54 21.62 9.94
CA ALA A 11 27.14 20.83 8.78
C ALA A 11 27.28 19.34 9.14
N GLY A 12 26.15 18.66 9.34
CA GLY A 12 26.10 17.22 9.51
C GLY A 12 26.48 16.56 8.18
N ALA A 13 27.58 15.83 8.23
CA ALA A 13 28.22 15.18 7.10
C ALA A 13 27.27 14.25 6.34
N GLN A 14 27.24 14.45 5.03
CA GLN A 14 26.75 13.46 4.08
C GLN A 14 27.83 12.36 4.03
N GLU A 15 27.73 11.37 4.93
CA GLU A 15 28.57 10.18 4.83
C GLU A 15 28.24 9.48 3.52
N GLY A 16 29.21 9.48 2.60
CA GLY A 16 29.21 8.68 1.39
C GLY A 16 29.25 7.20 1.73
N GLY A 17 28.10 6.64 2.11
CA GLY A 17 27.92 5.20 2.27
C GLY A 17 28.04 4.53 0.90
N VAL A 18 29.11 3.75 0.71
CA VAL A 18 29.24 2.85 -0.43
C VAL A 18 28.00 1.95 -0.46
N SER A 19 27.24 1.96 -1.56
CA SER A 19 26.00 1.18 -1.64
C SER A 19 26.29 -0.31 -1.41
N ASN A 20 25.42 -1.01 -0.67
CA ASN A 20 25.59 -2.44 -0.38
C ASN A 20 25.82 -3.27 -1.66
N ASN A 21 25.20 -2.87 -2.77
CA ASN A 21 25.39 -3.52 -4.07
C ASN A 21 26.81 -3.36 -4.63
N LEU A 22 27.44 -2.19 -4.42
CA LEU A 22 28.84 -1.95 -4.83
C LEU A 22 29.82 -2.73 -3.94
N VAL A 23 29.57 -2.77 -2.62
CA VAL A 23 30.38 -3.59 -1.69
C VAL A 23 30.30 -5.08 -2.04
N LEU A 24 29.09 -5.58 -2.30
CA LEU A 24 28.87 -6.97 -2.72
C LEU A 24 29.51 -7.27 -4.09
N GLY A 25 29.45 -6.32 -5.03
CA GLY A 25 30.09 -6.44 -6.34
C GLY A 25 31.62 -6.55 -6.23
N VAL A 26 32.25 -5.69 -5.42
CA VAL A 26 33.71 -5.73 -5.19
C VAL A 26 34.11 -7.02 -4.48
N LEU A 27 33.37 -7.44 -3.46
CA LEU A 27 33.62 -8.72 -2.77
C LEU A 27 33.53 -9.91 -3.71
N ALA A 28 32.53 -9.96 -4.59
CA ALA A 28 32.37 -11.04 -5.57
C ALA A 28 33.56 -11.12 -6.54
N VAL A 29 34.06 -9.97 -7.01
CA VAL A 29 35.24 -9.92 -7.91
C VAL A 29 36.51 -10.40 -7.19
N VAL A 30 36.72 -9.96 -5.94
CA VAL A 30 37.86 -10.42 -5.14
C VAL A 30 37.79 -11.93 -4.89
N LEU A 31 36.61 -12.46 -4.56
CA LEU A 31 36.39 -13.89 -4.36
C LEU A 31 36.63 -14.68 -5.65
N ALA A 32 36.14 -14.19 -6.79
CA ALA A 32 36.37 -14.81 -8.08
C ALA A 32 37.87 -14.82 -8.46
N MET A 33 38.58 -13.74 -8.19
CA MET A 33 40.03 -13.64 -8.42
C MET A 33 40.80 -14.63 -7.52
N LEU A 34 40.43 -14.74 -6.24
CA LEU A 34 41.03 -15.71 -5.32
C LEU A 34 40.77 -17.16 -5.77
N VAL A 35 39.54 -17.48 -6.20
CA VAL A 35 39.20 -18.80 -6.74
C VAL A 35 40.03 -19.09 -8.00
N ALA A 36 40.15 -18.14 -8.92
CA ALA A 36 40.96 -18.29 -10.13
C ALA A 36 42.45 -18.51 -9.79
N MET A 37 42.99 -17.75 -8.83
CA MET A 37 44.37 -17.91 -8.36
C MET A 37 44.60 -19.29 -7.74
N LEU A 38 43.69 -19.77 -6.90
CA LEU A 38 43.77 -21.11 -6.29
C LEU A 38 43.70 -22.23 -7.34
N LEU A 39 42.84 -22.09 -8.35
CA LEU A 39 42.78 -23.03 -9.47
C LEU A 39 44.07 -23.02 -10.29
N PHE A 40 44.65 -21.85 -10.54
CA PHE A 40 45.93 -21.71 -11.21
C PHE A 40 47.07 -22.38 -10.44
N VAL A 41 47.19 -22.09 -9.14
CA VAL A 41 48.18 -22.71 -8.24
C VAL A 41 48.02 -24.23 -8.23
N LYS A 42 46.79 -24.73 -8.11
CA LYS A 42 46.48 -26.17 -8.19
C LYS A 42 46.95 -26.78 -9.51
N ASN A 43 46.72 -26.11 -10.63
CA ASN A 43 47.12 -26.58 -11.94
C ASN A 43 48.65 -26.61 -12.10
N VAL A 44 49.35 -25.60 -11.59
CA VAL A 44 50.82 -25.53 -11.59
C VAL A 44 51.42 -26.63 -10.70
N LEU A 45 50.92 -26.79 -9.47
CA LEU A 45 51.36 -27.84 -8.56
C LEU A 45 51.14 -29.23 -9.15
N ASN A 46 50.01 -29.48 -9.81
CA ASN A 46 49.77 -30.75 -10.51
C ASN A 46 50.72 -30.99 -11.69
N LYS A 47 51.07 -29.94 -12.45
CA LYS A 47 52.06 -30.05 -13.53
C LYS A 47 53.46 -30.36 -12.99
N ILE A 48 53.87 -29.72 -11.90
CA ILE A 48 55.17 -29.94 -11.25
C ILE A 48 55.22 -31.35 -10.61
N ALA A 49 54.15 -31.78 -9.94
CA ALA A 49 54.06 -33.12 -9.36
C ALA A 49 54.19 -34.22 -10.43
N LYS A 50 53.53 -34.05 -11.59
CA LYS A 50 53.68 -34.96 -12.74
C LYS A 50 55.09 -34.95 -13.33
N ALA A 51 55.73 -33.78 -13.41
CA ALA A 51 57.09 -33.66 -13.95
C ALA A 51 58.15 -34.30 -13.04
N ASN A 52 57.90 -34.34 -11.73
CA ASN A 52 58.81 -34.92 -10.73
C ASN A 52 58.51 -36.39 -10.38
N GLY A 53 57.65 -37.08 -11.16
CA GLY A 53 57.36 -38.51 -10.95
C GLY A 53 56.62 -38.83 -9.65
N ILE A 54 56.01 -37.83 -9.00
CA ILE A 54 55.21 -38.03 -7.79
C ILE A 54 53.81 -38.41 -8.26
N GLU A 55 53.45 -39.68 -8.15
CA GLU A 55 52.06 -40.12 -8.35
C GLU A 55 51.18 -39.40 -7.34
N ALA A 56 50.28 -38.54 -7.84
CA ALA A 56 49.31 -37.86 -6.99
C ALA A 56 48.52 -38.93 -6.22
N PRO A 57 48.33 -38.76 -4.89
CA PRO A 57 47.62 -39.76 -4.10
C PRO A 57 46.28 -40.07 -4.77
N VAL A 58 46.01 -41.36 -4.98
CA VAL A 58 44.76 -41.86 -5.55
C VAL A 58 43.63 -41.16 -4.80
N LYS A 59 42.86 -40.34 -5.50
CA LYS A 59 41.80 -39.53 -4.91
C LYS A 59 40.77 -40.52 -4.37
N GLU A 60 40.83 -40.82 -3.07
CA GLU A 60 39.82 -41.64 -2.42
C GLU A 60 38.45 -41.04 -2.77
N LYS A 61 37.50 -41.89 -3.14
CA LYS A 61 36.14 -41.44 -3.47
C LYS A 61 35.61 -40.69 -2.26
N SER A 62 35.62 -39.36 -2.35
CA SER A 62 35.04 -38.49 -1.32
C SER A 62 33.63 -38.97 -1.06
N LEU A 63 33.28 -39.14 0.22
CA LEU A 63 31.93 -39.54 0.59
C LEU A 63 30.90 -38.65 -0.12
N PRO A 64 29.78 -39.21 -0.60
CA PRO A 64 28.68 -38.42 -1.13
C PRO A 64 28.31 -37.28 -0.16
N ILE A 65 28.06 -36.09 -0.69
CA ILE A 65 27.84 -34.87 0.10
C ILE A 65 26.73 -35.07 1.15
N TRP A 66 25.65 -35.79 0.82
CA TRP A 66 24.57 -36.13 1.75
C TRP A 66 25.01 -36.99 2.94
N ILE A 67 25.94 -37.93 2.71
CA ILE A 67 26.50 -38.78 3.77
C ILE A 67 27.48 -37.97 4.64
N ALA A 68 28.29 -37.12 4.02
CA ALA A 68 29.17 -36.20 4.74
C ALA A 68 28.38 -35.20 5.59
N PHE A 69 27.25 -34.70 5.07
CA PHE A 69 26.32 -33.83 5.78
C PHE A 69 25.64 -34.55 6.94
N ALA A 70 25.06 -35.73 6.72
CA ALA A 70 24.37 -36.49 7.76
C ALA A 70 25.30 -36.96 8.90
N ARG A 71 26.59 -37.22 8.59
CA ARG A 71 27.61 -37.52 9.60
C ARG A 71 28.02 -36.30 10.43
N ASN A 72 27.86 -35.08 9.89
CA ASN A 72 28.20 -33.85 10.59
C ASN A 72 27.01 -33.38 11.45
N GLN A 73 26.96 -33.84 12.69
CA GLN A 73 25.88 -33.52 13.63
C GLN A 73 25.67 -32.02 13.82
N PHE A 74 26.73 -31.21 13.74
CA PHE A 74 26.62 -29.75 13.81
C PHE A 74 25.86 -29.17 12.61
N LEU A 75 26.20 -29.59 11.38
CA LEU A 75 25.49 -29.14 10.17
C LEU A 75 24.04 -29.60 10.16
N VAL A 76 23.75 -30.84 10.57
CA VAL A 76 22.38 -31.33 10.70
C VAL A 76 21.59 -30.49 11.70
N LEU A 77 22.15 -30.22 12.89
CA LEU A 77 21.50 -29.39 13.92
C LEU A 77 21.21 -27.97 13.41
N VAL A 78 22.21 -27.32 12.79
CA VAL A 78 22.05 -25.97 12.23
C VAL A 78 20.98 -25.96 11.15
N SER A 79 20.97 -26.94 10.23
CA SER A 79 19.95 -27.02 9.18
C SER A 79 18.55 -27.27 9.74
N VAL A 80 18.41 -28.07 10.80
CA VAL A 80 17.12 -28.26 11.48
C VAL A 80 16.65 -26.95 12.12
N ILE A 81 17.52 -26.24 12.85
CA ILE A 81 17.17 -24.93 13.45
C ILE A 81 16.75 -23.94 12.35
N VAL A 82 17.50 -23.86 11.25
CA VAL A 82 17.15 -23.00 10.12
C VAL A 82 15.80 -23.39 9.53
N MET A 83 15.53 -24.68 9.30
CA MET A 83 14.23 -25.12 8.79
C MET A 83 13.09 -24.81 9.76
N LEU A 84 13.31 -24.93 11.07
CA LEU A 84 12.30 -24.56 12.08
C LEU A 84 12.02 -23.05 12.07
N LEU A 85 13.06 -22.21 11.97
CA LEU A 85 12.90 -20.76 11.89
C LEU A 85 12.21 -20.32 10.59
N VAL A 86 12.57 -20.92 9.47
CA VAL A 86 11.94 -20.67 8.17
C VAL A 86 10.48 -21.11 8.20
N GLY A 87 10.20 -22.30 8.73
CA GLY A 87 8.84 -22.80 8.93
C GLY A 87 8.01 -21.86 9.81
N ALA A 88 8.55 -21.46 10.96
CA ALA A 88 7.90 -20.51 11.86
C ALA A 88 7.65 -19.15 11.20
N TYR A 89 8.60 -18.64 10.42
CA TYR A 89 8.48 -17.39 9.68
C TYR A 89 7.33 -17.45 8.67
N PHE A 90 7.24 -18.50 7.84
CA PHE A 90 6.19 -18.64 6.85
C PHE A 90 4.81 -18.89 7.48
N ILE A 91 4.74 -19.70 8.54
CA ILE A 91 3.50 -19.94 9.28
C ILE A 91 3.01 -18.64 9.91
N TYR A 92 3.88 -17.93 10.64
CA TYR A 92 3.54 -16.64 11.24
C TYR A 92 3.12 -15.62 10.17
N GLY A 93 3.88 -15.53 9.07
CA GLY A 93 3.55 -14.67 7.94
C GLY A 93 2.17 -14.94 7.36
N TYR A 94 1.82 -16.21 7.13
CA TYR A 94 0.49 -16.61 6.65
C TYR A 94 -0.62 -16.26 7.65
N LEU A 95 -0.43 -16.57 8.93
CA LEU A 95 -1.42 -16.27 9.98
C LEU A 95 -1.69 -14.77 10.13
N MET A 96 -0.66 -13.94 9.97
CA MET A 96 -0.80 -12.47 10.05
C MET A 96 -1.51 -11.85 8.83
N GLN A 97 -1.75 -12.61 7.76
CA GLN A 97 -2.54 -12.15 6.59
C GLN A 97 -4.02 -12.53 6.68
N ILE A 98 -4.43 -13.31 7.69
CA ILE A 98 -5.84 -13.67 7.86
C ILE A 98 -6.65 -12.42 8.21
N GLY A 99 -7.71 -12.16 7.44
CA GLY A 99 -8.57 -10.98 7.62
C GLY A 99 -7.98 -9.67 7.06
N VAL A 100 -6.97 -9.76 6.19
CA VAL A 100 -6.42 -8.62 5.47
C VAL A 100 -6.90 -8.66 4.02
N ASP A 101 -7.88 -7.82 3.67
CA ASP A 101 -8.50 -7.78 2.34
C ASP A 101 -7.85 -6.75 1.40
N GLN A 102 -6.55 -6.48 1.57
CA GLN A 102 -5.84 -5.55 0.69
C GLN A 102 -5.81 -6.06 -0.76
N GLY A 103 -6.08 -5.16 -1.70
CA GLY A 103 -6.17 -5.49 -3.12
C GLY A 103 -7.48 -6.18 -3.51
N TYR A 104 -8.45 -6.32 -2.61
CA TYR A 104 -9.77 -6.85 -2.96
C TYR A 104 -10.45 -5.95 -4.02
N GLU A 105 -10.76 -6.55 -5.17
CA GLU A 105 -11.24 -5.87 -6.38
C GLU A 105 -12.37 -6.70 -7.02
N PRO A 106 -13.62 -6.55 -6.54
CA PRO A 106 -14.75 -7.31 -7.05
C PRO A 106 -15.29 -6.71 -8.36
N ILE A 107 -15.78 -7.59 -9.24
CA ILE A 107 -16.50 -7.20 -10.45
C ILE A 107 -17.81 -6.51 -10.04
N GLN A 108 -18.03 -5.29 -10.56
CA GLN A 108 -19.23 -4.50 -10.30
C GLN A 108 -20.30 -4.73 -11.39
N PRO A 109 -21.59 -4.49 -11.12
CA PRO A 109 -22.66 -4.65 -12.12
C PRO A 109 -22.54 -3.69 -13.32
N ILE A 110 -22.02 -2.49 -13.05
CA ILE A 110 -21.68 -1.47 -14.05
C ILE A 110 -20.18 -1.20 -13.89
N HIS A 111 -19.45 -1.22 -15.00
CA HIS A 111 -18.02 -0.89 -15.01
C HIS A 111 -17.84 0.62 -14.84
N PHE A 112 -17.82 1.07 -13.58
CA PHE A 112 -17.67 2.47 -13.23
C PHE A 112 -16.19 2.82 -13.01
N SER A 113 -15.68 3.75 -13.81
CA SER A 113 -14.29 4.22 -13.71
C SER A 113 -14.16 5.46 -12.84
N HIS A 114 -13.45 5.36 -11.71
CA HIS A 114 -13.07 6.55 -10.93
C HIS A 114 -11.99 7.37 -11.63
N LYS A 115 -11.14 6.72 -12.43
CA LYS A 115 -10.12 7.38 -13.25
C LYS A 115 -10.72 8.42 -14.18
N ILE A 116 -11.76 8.06 -14.94
CA ILE A 116 -12.43 9.00 -15.85
C ILE A 116 -13.09 10.15 -15.08
N HIS A 117 -13.82 9.84 -14.00
CA HIS A 117 -14.63 10.84 -13.31
C HIS A 117 -13.80 11.77 -12.42
N ALA A 118 -12.97 11.22 -11.53
CA ALA A 118 -12.20 11.99 -10.56
C ALA A 118 -10.81 12.40 -11.08
N GLY A 119 -10.19 11.57 -11.93
CA GLY A 119 -8.89 11.85 -12.53
C GLY A 119 -9.01 12.80 -13.72
N ASP A 120 -9.51 12.29 -14.85
CA ASP A 120 -9.48 13.02 -16.12
C ASP A 120 -10.42 14.24 -16.11
N ASN A 121 -11.65 14.07 -15.58
CA ASN A 121 -12.63 15.16 -15.50
C ASN A 121 -12.50 16.02 -14.23
N GLY A 122 -11.64 15.64 -13.27
CA GLY A 122 -11.39 16.42 -12.06
C GLY A 122 -12.61 16.62 -11.14
N ILE A 123 -13.59 15.71 -11.16
CA ILE A 123 -14.79 15.82 -10.32
C ILE A 123 -14.40 15.61 -8.85
N ASP A 124 -14.71 16.58 -7.98
CA ASP A 124 -14.45 16.50 -6.53
C ASP A 124 -15.09 15.24 -5.92
N CYS A 125 -14.33 14.52 -5.09
CA CYS A 125 -14.79 13.26 -4.48
C CYS A 125 -16.12 13.42 -3.73
N LYS A 126 -16.30 14.57 -3.07
CA LYS A 126 -17.47 14.84 -2.21
C LYS A 126 -18.67 15.35 -3.01
N TYR A 127 -18.57 15.51 -4.34
CA TYR A 127 -19.73 15.75 -5.20
C TYR A 127 -20.63 14.52 -5.24
N CYS A 128 -20.06 13.35 -5.50
CA CYS A 128 -20.77 12.07 -5.48
C CYS A 128 -20.91 11.52 -4.05
N HIS A 129 -19.83 11.55 -3.27
CA HIS A 129 -19.77 11.04 -1.90
C HIS A 129 -20.06 12.14 -0.88
N SER A 130 -21.20 12.81 -1.03
CA SER A 130 -21.54 14.02 -0.28
C SER A 130 -21.72 13.79 1.23
N SER A 131 -22.21 12.62 1.63
CA SER A 131 -22.46 12.32 3.04
C SER A 131 -21.17 12.18 3.86
N ALA A 132 -20.00 12.05 3.23
CA ALA A 132 -18.70 12.01 3.92
C ALA A 132 -18.49 13.22 4.84
N ARG A 133 -19.10 14.37 4.51
CA ARG A 133 -18.96 15.63 5.25
C ARG A 133 -19.82 15.69 6.53
N VAL A 134 -20.88 14.89 6.61
CA VAL A 134 -21.94 15.09 7.62
C VAL A 134 -22.38 13.82 8.34
N SER A 135 -22.16 12.66 7.74
CA SER A 135 -22.63 11.37 8.24
C SER A 135 -21.46 10.47 8.63
N LYS A 136 -21.76 9.48 9.48
CA LYS A 136 -20.83 8.39 9.78
C LYS A 136 -20.56 7.52 8.55
N THR A 137 -21.52 7.41 7.65
CA THR A 137 -21.42 6.70 6.37
C THR A 137 -21.37 7.67 5.21
N SER A 138 -20.31 7.62 4.40
CA SER A 138 -20.23 8.40 3.16
C SER A 138 -21.30 7.98 2.13
N GLY A 139 -21.59 6.67 2.07
CA GLY A 139 -22.61 6.10 1.20
C GLY A 139 -22.18 6.01 -0.27
N ILE A 140 -22.87 5.16 -1.03
CA ILE A 140 -22.79 5.12 -2.49
C ILE A 140 -23.79 6.15 -3.03
N PRO A 141 -23.43 6.99 -4.02
CA PRO A 141 -24.36 7.98 -4.58
C PRO A 141 -25.62 7.30 -5.12
N SER A 142 -26.75 7.97 -4.97
CA SER A 142 -27.97 7.56 -5.66
C SER A 142 -27.83 7.77 -7.17
N LEU A 143 -28.55 6.99 -7.97
CA LEU A 143 -28.48 7.09 -9.43
C LEU A 143 -28.96 8.45 -9.98
N ASN A 144 -29.67 9.25 -9.16
CA ASN A 144 -30.03 10.62 -9.52
C ASN A 144 -28.78 11.50 -9.72
N VAL A 145 -27.72 11.29 -8.95
CA VAL A 145 -26.45 12.02 -9.12
C VAL A 145 -25.83 11.72 -10.48
N CYS A 146 -25.87 10.45 -10.91
CA CYS A 146 -25.39 10.04 -12.23
C CYS A 146 -26.18 10.74 -13.34
N MET A 147 -27.50 10.82 -13.20
CA MET A 147 -28.39 11.43 -14.19
C MET A 147 -28.32 12.97 -14.25
N ASN A 148 -27.60 13.64 -13.35
CA ASN A 148 -27.39 15.09 -13.47
C ASN A 148 -26.54 15.44 -14.70
N CYS A 149 -25.58 14.58 -15.05
CA CYS A 149 -24.71 14.76 -16.22
C CYS A 149 -25.12 13.82 -17.36
N HIS A 150 -25.41 12.55 -17.05
CA HIS A 150 -25.81 11.53 -18.02
C HIS A 150 -27.26 11.68 -18.52
N LYS A 151 -27.82 12.88 -18.55
CA LYS A 151 -28.96 13.18 -19.45
C LYS A 151 -28.46 13.61 -20.82
N ASN A 152 -27.38 14.40 -20.81
CA ASN A 152 -26.76 14.97 -22.00
C ASN A 152 -25.50 14.21 -22.44
N ILE A 153 -24.91 13.41 -21.55
CA ILE A 153 -23.73 12.56 -21.83
C ILE A 153 -24.19 11.12 -22.03
N ASN A 154 -24.56 10.79 -23.28
CA ASN A 154 -25.18 9.51 -23.66
C ASN A 154 -24.24 8.52 -24.35
N GLU A 155 -23.04 8.97 -24.72
CA GLU A 155 -21.96 8.18 -25.29
C GLU A 155 -20.63 8.66 -24.70
N PHE A 156 -19.64 7.78 -24.74
CA PHE A 156 -18.29 8.13 -24.33
C PHE A 156 -17.58 8.93 -25.44
N GLN A 157 -17.01 10.09 -25.11
CA GLN A 157 -16.36 11.00 -26.05
C GLN A 157 -14.82 11.07 -25.88
N GLY A 158 -14.23 10.12 -25.17
CA GLY A 158 -12.77 10.07 -25.02
C GLY A 158 -12.06 9.77 -26.35
N ASP A 159 -10.87 10.35 -26.55
CA ASP A 159 -10.07 10.15 -27.77
C ASP A 159 -9.73 8.68 -28.02
N ALA A 160 -9.69 8.25 -29.28
CA ALA A 160 -9.29 6.90 -29.67
C ALA A 160 -7.84 6.54 -29.28
N ASP A 161 -6.99 7.55 -29.06
CA ASP A 161 -5.59 7.45 -28.63
C ASP A 161 -5.37 7.72 -27.13
N SER A 162 -6.45 7.98 -26.39
CA SER A 162 -6.31 8.23 -24.95
C SER A 162 -6.02 6.93 -24.19
N THR A 163 -5.38 7.08 -23.04
CA THR A 163 -4.83 6.02 -22.17
C THR A 163 -5.89 5.13 -21.51
N TYR A 164 -6.99 4.80 -22.20
CA TYR A 164 -7.96 3.76 -21.85
C TYR A 164 -7.39 2.41 -22.30
N VAL A 165 -6.39 1.93 -21.56
CA VAL A 165 -5.49 0.83 -21.95
C VAL A 165 -6.21 -0.52 -22.16
N GLU A 166 -7.51 -0.65 -21.90
CA GLU A 166 -8.19 -1.97 -21.96
C GLU A 166 -9.57 -2.01 -22.65
N HIS A 167 -10.28 -0.89 -22.86
CA HIS A 167 -11.68 -0.91 -23.31
C HIS A 167 -12.03 0.12 -24.39
N THR A 168 -12.94 -0.25 -25.30
CA THR A 168 -13.33 0.57 -26.45
C THR A 168 -14.41 1.62 -26.12
N LYS A 169 -14.61 2.60 -27.00
CA LYS A 169 -15.71 3.59 -26.89
C LYS A 169 -17.09 2.92 -26.80
N GLU A 170 -17.29 1.84 -27.57
CA GLU A 170 -18.54 1.08 -27.61
C GLU A 170 -18.80 0.39 -26.27
N PHE A 171 -17.75 -0.14 -25.62
CA PHE A 171 -17.85 -0.75 -24.30
C PHE A 171 -18.37 0.27 -23.26
N TYR A 172 -17.70 1.42 -23.11
CA TYR A 172 -18.14 2.43 -22.14
C TYR A 172 -19.52 2.99 -22.44
N SER A 173 -19.85 3.16 -23.72
CA SER A 173 -21.18 3.63 -24.14
C SER A 173 -22.28 2.60 -23.81
N ALA A 174 -21.96 1.30 -23.85
CA ALA A 174 -22.84 0.23 -23.40
C ALA A 174 -23.01 0.22 -21.87
N GLU A 175 -21.98 0.55 -21.10
CA GLU A 175 -22.10 0.68 -19.64
C GLU A 175 -23.00 1.86 -19.23
N ILE A 176 -22.95 2.98 -19.96
CA ILE A 176 -23.90 4.10 -19.78
C ILE A 176 -25.35 3.65 -20.07
N GLN A 177 -25.54 2.74 -21.04
CA GLN A 177 -26.88 2.19 -21.30
C GLN A 177 -27.43 1.42 -20.11
N LYS A 178 -26.59 0.64 -19.39
CA LYS A 178 -27.02 -0.07 -18.17
C LYS A 178 -27.50 0.89 -17.08
N LEU A 179 -26.88 2.07 -16.95
CA LEU A 179 -27.37 3.12 -16.05
C LEU A 179 -28.78 3.56 -16.44
N TYR A 180 -29.05 3.77 -17.73
CA TYR A 180 -30.37 4.21 -18.20
C TYR A 180 -31.43 3.15 -17.98
N ASP A 181 -31.09 1.88 -18.19
CA ASP A 181 -31.98 0.77 -17.88
C ASP A 181 -32.28 0.68 -16.37
N ALA A 182 -31.31 1.01 -15.52
CA ALA A 182 -31.48 1.03 -14.06
C ALA A 182 -32.40 2.17 -13.59
N VAL A 183 -32.26 3.37 -14.15
CA VAL A 183 -33.11 4.53 -13.80
C VAL A 183 -34.41 4.61 -14.61
N GLY A 184 -34.56 3.77 -15.63
CA GLY A 184 -35.68 3.79 -16.56
C GLY A 184 -35.70 5.02 -17.48
N TRP A 185 -34.54 5.49 -17.96
CA TRP A 185 -34.43 6.66 -18.85
C TRP A 185 -34.51 6.25 -20.32
N ASP A 186 -35.42 6.89 -21.07
CA ASP A 186 -35.52 6.73 -22.52
C ASP A 186 -34.73 7.83 -23.24
N LYS A 187 -33.66 7.43 -23.94
CA LYS A 187 -32.79 8.34 -24.73
C LYS A 187 -33.55 9.04 -25.86
N THR A 188 -34.53 8.38 -26.48
CA THR A 188 -35.24 8.91 -27.66
C THR A 188 -36.35 9.86 -27.26
N ALA A 189 -37.12 9.48 -26.24
CA ALA A 189 -38.22 10.31 -25.72
C ALA A 189 -37.74 11.39 -24.73
N GLN A 190 -36.47 11.32 -24.27
CA GLN A 190 -35.88 12.22 -23.26
C GLN A 190 -36.72 12.28 -21.98
N LYS A 191 -37.27 11.13 -21.56
CA LYS A 191 -38.20 11.01 -20.44
C LYS A 191 -37.93 9.75 -19.62
N TYR A 192 -38.27 9.83 -18.33
CA TYR A 192 -38.29 8.66 -17.45
C TYR A 192 -39.55 7.82 -17.71
N THR A 193 -39.37 6.52 -17.82
CA THR A 193 -40.42 5.53 -18.04
C THR A 193 -41.15 5.12 -16.76
N GLY A 194 -40.62 5.48 -15.59
CA GLY A 194 -41.12 5.07 -14.27
C GLY A 194 -40.74 3.64 -13.86
N LYS A 195 -40.08 2.86 -14.74
CA LYS A 195 -39.61 1.51 -14.44
C LYS A 195 -38.16 1.56 -13.95
N VAL A 196 -37.96 1.46 -12.65
CA VAL A 196 -36.63 1.53 -12.01
C VAL A 196 -36.16 0.16 -11.54
N LYS A 197 -34.86 -0.10 -11.63
CA LYS A 197 -34.19 -1.28 -11.07
C LYS A 197 -32.95 -0.83 -10.29
N PRO A 198 -32.86 -1.11 -8.97
CA PRO A 198 -31.71 -0.70 -8.19
C PRO A 198 -30.44 -1.46 -8.63
N VAL A 199 -29.32 -0.74 -8.74
CA VAL A 199 -28.01 -1.35 -9.01
C VAL A 199 -27.47 -1.97 -7.72
N LYS A 200 -27.19 -3.28 -7.76
CA LYS A 200 -26.68 -4.05 -6.63
C LYS A 200 -25.15 -3.95 -6.55
N TRP A 201 -24.64 -2.81 -6.12
CA TRP A 201 -23.21 -2.59 -5.94
C TRP A 201 -22.58 -3.59 -4.95
N VAL A 202 -21.37 -4.04 -5.26
CA VAL A 202 -20.56 -4.87 -4.35
C VAL A 202 -19.69 -3.94 -3.51
N ARG A 203 -19.87 -3.99 -2.19
CA ARG A 203 -19.12 -3.15 -1.27
C ARG A 203 -17.68 -3.65 -1.14
N VAL A 204 -16.71 -2.79 -1.47
CA VAL A 204 -15.27 -3.10 -1.38
C VAL A 204 -14.77 -2.99 0.06
N HIS A 205 -14.97 -1.84 0.69
CA HIS A 205 -14.47 -1.59 2.04
C HIS A 205 -15.52 -1.99 3.08
N ASN A 206 -15.18 -2.99 3.90
CA ASN A 206 -16.03 -3.42 5.00
C ASN A 206 -15.26 -3.42 6.32
N LEU A 207 -15.97 -3.08 7.39
CA LEU A 207 -15.50 -3.23 8.77
C LEU A 207 -16.55 -4.05 9.51
N PRO A 208 -16.16 -4.84 10.51
CA PRO A 208 -17.12 -5.53 11.37
C PRO A 208 -18.10 -4.55 12.01
N ASP A 209 -19.32 -5.01 12.27
CA ASP A 209 -20.42 -4.20 12.80
C ASP A 209 -20.20 -3.71 14.24
N PHE A 210 -19.39 -4.42 15.02
CA PHE A 210 -18.91 -3.98 16.33
C PHE A 210 -17.86 -2.86 16.23
N VAL A 211 -17.54 -2.33 15.05
CA VAL A 211 -16.65 -1.17 14.89
C VAL A 211 -17.46 0.06 14.51
N TYR A 212 -17.40 1.08 15.36
CA TYR A 212 -17.95 2.40 15.07
C TYR A 212 -16.91 3.26 14.36
N PHE A 213 -17.13 3.49 13.07
CA PHE A 213 -16.36 4.44 12.26
C PHE A 213 -17.25 5.57 11.76
N ASN A 214 -16.76 6.81 11.85
CA ASN A 214 -17.50 8.00 11.43
C ASN A 214 -16.71 8.83 10.41
N HIS A 215 -17.17 8.87 9.16
CA HIS A 215 -16.52 9.64 8.09
C HIS A 215 -16.44 11.14 8.39
N SER A 216 -17.49 11.77 8.91
CA SER A 216 -17.49 13.23 9.11
C SER A 216 -16.46 13.70 10.13
N GLN A 217 -16.16 12.90 11.15
CA GLN A 217 -15.10 13.21 12.11
C GLN A 217 -13.71 13.19 11.45
N HIS A 218 -13.46 12.23 10.56
CA HIS A 218 -12.17 12.11 9.90
C HIS A 218 -12.00 13.12 8.75
N VAL A 219 -13.07 13.40 8.01
CA VAL A 219 -13.03 14.27 6.83
C VAL A 219 -13.21 15.73 7.22
N SER A 220 -14.25 16.07 7.98
CA SER A 220 -14.62 17.46 8.25
C SER A 220 -13.97 18.05 9.50
N VAL A 221 -13.76 17.24 10.55
CA VAL A 221 -13.11 17.72 11.79
C VAL A 221 -11.59 17.58 11.68
N ALA A 222 -11.10 16.38 11.36
CA ALA A 222 -9.67 16.14 11.25
C ALA A 222 -9.05 16.64 9.93
N GLY A 223 -9.86 16.89 8.90
CA GLY A 223 -9.35 17.41 7.61
C GLY A 223 -8.48 16.41 6.86
N LEU A 224 -8.73 15.10 7.00
CA LEU A 224 -7.93 14.09 6.31
C LEU A 224 -8.29 13.99 4.83
N GLU A 225 -7.26 13.96 3.99
CA GLU A 225 -7.40 13.69 2.56
C GLU A 225 -7.91 12.26 2.30
N CYS A 226 -8.82 12.12 1.33
CA CYS A 226 -9.45 10.85 0.97
C CYS A 226 -8.41 9.77 0.62
N GLN A 227 -7.35 10.18 -0.08
CA GLN A 227 -6.28 9.32 -0.59
C GLN A 227 -5.46 8.68 0.52
N LYS A 228 -5.39 9.32 1.70
CA LYS A 228 -4.66 8.77 2.85
C LYS A 228 -5.25 7.43 3.32
N CYS A 229 -6.55 7.24 3.14
CA CYS A 229 -7.26 6.02 3.53
C CYS A 229 -7.57 5.11 2.35
N HIS A 230 -8.02 5.68 1.22
CA HIS A 230 -8.49 4.90 0.06
C HIS A 230 -7.47 4.75 -1.06
N GLY A 231 -6.27 5.34 -0.93
CA GLY A 231 -5.25 5.36 -1.99
C GLY A 231 -5.58 6.37 -3.10
N PRO A 232 -4.79 6.39 -4.19
CA PRO A 232 -4.98 7.33 -5.31
C PRO A 232 -6.17 6.93 -6.19
N VAL A 233 -7.40 7.09 -5.67
CA VAL A 233 -8.66 6.65 -6.32
C VAL A 233 -8.86 7.28 -7.69
N GLU A 234 -8.38 8.50 -7.90
CA GLU A 234 -8.38 9.21 -9.17
C GLU A 234 -7.56 8.52 -10.28
N THR A 235 -6.76 7.52 -9.95
CA THR A 235 -6.01 6.70 -10.92
C THR A 235 -6.61 5.31 -11.12
N MET A 236 -7.66 4.97 -10.37
CA MET A 236 -8.23 3.62 -10.34
C MET A 236 -9.34 3.45 -11.39
N GLU A 237 -9.10 2.56 -12.34
CA GLU A 237 -10.12 2.14 -13.32
C GLU A 237 -11.21 1.31 -12.63
N ILE A 238 -10.83 0.33 -11.83
CA ILE A 238 -11.73 -0.45 -10.97
C ILE A 238 -11.36 -0.16 -9.52
N MET A 239 -12.38 -0.03 -8.66
CA MET A 239 -12.17 0.25 -7.25
C MET A 239 -11.59 -0.97 -6.53
N ARG A 240 -10.48 -0.78 -5.82
CA ARG A 240 -9.83 -1.81 -4.99
C ARG A 240 -9.55 -1.31 -3.59
N GLN A 241 -9.47 -2.22 -2.62
CA GLN A 241 -9.09 -1.87 -1.26
C GLN A 241 -7.58 -1.58 -1.15
N HIS A 242 -7.19 -0.32 -0.94
CA HIS A 242 -5.79 0.07 -0.83
C HIS A 242 -5.20 -0.22 0.56
N SER A 243 -5.86 0.31 1.60
CA SER A 243 -5.42 0.17 2.99
C SER A 243 -5.93 -1.13 3.62
N PRO A 244 -5.21 -1.71 4.61
CA PRO A 244 -5.61 -2.96 5.22
C PRO A 244 -6.83 -2.82 6.14
N LEU A 245 -7.08 -1.61 6.67
CA LEU A 245 -8.18 -1.31 7.60
C LEU A 245 -8.20 -2.22 8.85
N THR A 246 -7.05 -2.80 9.20
CA THR A 246 -6.89 -3.58 10.43
C THR A 246 -6.80 -2.66 11.66
N MET A 247 -7.12 -3.20 12.84
CA MET A 247 -7.04 -2.45 14.09
C MET A 247 -5.67 -1.78 14.30
N GLY A 248 -4.58 -2.51 14.01
CA GLY A 248 -3.22 -1.97 14.14
C GLY A 248 -2.96 -0.76 13.25
N TRP A 249 -3.51 -0.77 12.03
CA TRP A 249 -3.43 0.37 11.12
C TRP A 249 -4.16 1.60 11.67
N CYS A 250 -5.38 1.43 12.19
CA CYS A 250 -6.13 2.51 12.84
C CYS A 250 -5.39 3.08 14.05
N VAL A 251 -4.89 2.21 14.94
CA VAL A 251 -4.17 2.60 16.16
C VAL A 251 -2.89 3.37 15.83
N ASN A 252 -2.10 2.90 14.86
CA ASN A 252 -0.88 3.58 14.46
C ASN A 252 -1.18 4.94 13.83
N CYS A 253 -2.18 5.02 12.95
CA CYS A 253 -2.63 6.29 12.38
C CYS A 253 -3.02 7.31 13.48
N HIS A 254 -3.72 6.86 14.53
CA HIS A 254 -4.11 7.71 15.66
C HIS A 254 -2.93 8.12 16.55
N ARG A 255 -1.88 7.30 16.63
CA ARG A 255 -0.63 7.62 17.37
C ARG A 255 0.22 8.65 16.64
N GLU A 256 0.20 8.64 15.31
CA GLU A 256 1.09 9.45 14.48
C GLU A 256 0.43 10.74 13.96
N THR A 257 -0.90 10.74 13.84
CA THR A 257 -1.64 11.88 13.27
C THR A 257 -1.96 12.92 14.34
N ASN A 258 -1.46 14.14 14.10
CA ASN A 258 -1.81 15.32 14.90
C ASN A 258 -3.24 15.77 14.62
N VAL A 259 -3.92 16.22 15.66
CA VAL A 259 -5.27 16.75 15.59
C VAL A 259 -5.22 18.21 15.14
N ASN A 260 -6.09 18.58 14.21
CA ASN A 260 -6.26 19.98 13.86
C ASN A 260 -7.07 20.71 14.94
N VAL A 261 -6.37 21.46 15.79
CA VAL A 261 -6.96 22.26 16.88
C VAL A 261 -7.09 23.74 16.51
N GLU A 262 -6.51 24.16 15.40
CA GLU A 262 -6.46 25.57 15.01
C GLU A 262 -7.86 26.07 14.61
N GLY A 263 -8.28 27.19 15.20
CA GLY A 263 -9.58 27.81 14.92
C GLY A 263 -10.80 27.12 15.53
N ASN A 264 -10.62 26.07 16.34
CA ASN A 264 -11.72 25.39 17.01
C ASN A 264 -11.77 25.73 18.51
N GLU A 265 -12.73 26.56 18.90
CA GLU A 265 -12.90 27.00 20.29
C GLU A 265 -13.14 25.84 21.27
N TYR A 266 -13.74 24.73 20.81
CA TYR A 266 -13.95 23.54 21.61
C TYR A 266 -12.63 22.96 22.14
N TYR A 267 -11.57 22.99 21.32
CA TYR A 267 -10.28 22.42 21.69
C TYR A 267 -9.40 23.35 22.50
N LYS A 268 -9.72 24.64 22.63
CA LYS A 268 -8.81 25.62 23.26
C LYS A 268 -8.37 25.20 24.66
N LYS A 269 -9.33 24.91 25.55
CA LYS A 269 -9.04 24.49 26.93
C LYS A 269 -8.35 23.12 27.00
N ILE A 270 -8.83 22.15 26.22
CA ILE A 270 -8.28 20.79 26.19
C ILE A 270 -6.84 20.82 25.67
N HIS A 271 -6.57 21.60 24.63
CA HIS A 271 -5.26 21.76 24.04
C HIS A 271 -4.30 22.37 25.06
N GLU A 272 -4.66 23.48 25.71
CA GLU A 272 -3.83 24.11 26.74
C GLU A 272 -3.50 23.16 27.92
N GLU A 273 -4.48 22.41 28.42
CA GLU A 273 -4.26 21.48 29.54
C GLU A 273 -3.42 20.25 29.14
N LEU A 274 -3.73 19.62 28.00
CA LEU A 274 -3.03 18.43 27.55
C LEU A 274 -1.63 18.74 27.03
N SER A 275 -1.43 19.86 26.33
CA SER A 275 -0.10 20.32 25.91
C SER A 275 0.80 20.57 27.11
N LYS A 276 0.30 21.17 28.20
CA LYS A 276 1.04 21.32 29.46
C LYS A 276 1.37 19.97 30.09
N LYS A 277 0.41 19.04 30.12
CA LYS A 277 0.58 17.71 30.73
C LYS A 277 1.62 16.86 30.00
N TYR A 278 1.59 16.86 28.67
CA TYR A 278 2.46 16.02 27.84
C TYR A 278 3.73 16.73 27.37
N GLY A 279 3.83 18.05 27.56
CA GLY A 279 4.99 18.84 27.13
C GLY A 279 5.13 18.91 25.60
N VAL A 280 4.01 18.94 24.87
CA VAL A 280 3.99 18.95 23.40
C VAL A 280 3.10 20.07 22.86
N ASP A 281 3.54 20.71 21.77
CA ASP A 281 2.78 21.78 21.11
C ASP A 281 1.64 21.25 20.23
N LYS A 282 1.73 19.99 19.79
CA LYS A 282 0.70 19.34 18.97
C LYS A 282 0.29 18.03 19.64
N LEU A 283 -1.02 17.79 19.67
CA LEU A 283 -1.59 16.59 20.26
C LEU A 283 -1.99 15.61 19.17
N THR A 284 -1.72 14.33 19.40
CA THR A 284 -2.19 13.25 18.54
C THR A 284 -3.58 12.80 18.95
N ALA A 285 -4.30 12.13 18.04
CA ALA A 285 -5.60 11.54 18.36
C ALA A 285 -5.50 10.58 19.56
N ALA A 286 -4.39 9.85 19.67
CA ALA A 286 -4.09 8.98 20.81
C ALA A 286 -4.00 9.74 22.15
N GLN A 287 -3.36 10.92 22.16
CA GLN A 287 -3.24 11.75 23.38
C GLN A 287 -4.56 12.37 23.82
N MET A 288 -5.53 12.51 22.91
CA MET A 288 -6.91 12.92 23.22
C MET A 288 -7.81 11.75 23.65
N GLY A 289 -7.24 10.56 23.86
CA GLY A 289 -7.99 9.36 24.24
C GLY A 289 -8.66 8.64 23.08
N GLY A 290 -8.22 8.86 21.84
CA GLY A 290 -8.70 8.17 20.64
C GLY A 290 -8.25 6.71 20.50
N LEU A 291 -7.76 6.09 21.59
CA LEU A 291 -7.36 4.69 21.68
C LEU A 291 -8.15 3.92 22.76
N GLU A 292 -9.20 4.52 23.32
CA GLU A 292 -10.08 3.87 24.28
C GLU A 292 -11.03 2.89 23.58
N CYS A 293 -11.18 1.67 24.10
CA CYS A 293 -12.00 0.62 23.48
C CYS A 293 -13.44 1.07 23.21
N GLY A 294 -14.05 1.78 24.17
CA GLY A 294 -15.44 2.24 24.10
C GLY A 294 -15.70 3.32 23.05
N LYS A 295 -14.68 3.96 22.48
CA LYS A 295 -14.85 4.98 21.43
C LYS A 295 -14.86 4.40 20.02
N CYS A 296 -14.42 3.15 19.88
CA CYS A 296 -14.28 2.48 18.59
C CYS A 296 -15.18 1.25 18.46
N HIS A 297 -15.55 0.59 19.57
CA HIS A 297 -16.21 -0.72 19.53
C HIS A 297 -17.65 -0.76 20.06
N TYR A 298 -18.19 0.38 20.49
CA TYR A 298 -19.53 0.55 21.07
C TYR A 298 -20.10 1.93 20.69
#